data_AF-A0A067FW14-F1
#
_entry.id   AF-A0A067FW14-F1
#
_cell.length_a   1.000
_cell.length_b   1.000
_cell.length_c   1.000
_cell.angle_alpha   90.00
_cell.angle_beta   90.00
_cell.angle_gamma   90.00
#
_symmetry.space_group_name_H-M   'P 1'
#
loop_
_entity.id
_entity.type
_entity.pdbx_description
1 polymer ?
#
loop_
_entity_poly.entity_id
_entity_poly.type
_entity_poly.pdbx_seq_one_letter_code
_entity_poly.pdbx_strand_id
1 'polypeptide(L)'
;MGDHNFQHNHQAIDGLVNLLTKSNHELTMVQYKLEKEFQQIYPDNANPMKLVSRIKKVQEDLPILKEQCRELLAAKQDLIDKASAILVRNRNLVQRMQVSLDIPVANESEDASFANFKQVIDEWTVQVRSRTRDEDHDSNSEDINKLLFSAIVQGN
;
A
#
# COMPACT_ATOMS: atom_id res chain seq x y z
N MET A 1 25.60 51.51 -56.07
CA MET A 1 25.46 51.37 -54.60
C MET A 1 24.56 50.17 -54.29
N GLY A 2 24.98 48.95 -54.64
CA GLY A 2 24.17 47.72 -54.46
C GLY A 2 24.97 46.56 -53.84
N ASP A 3 26.26 46.42 -54.19
CA ASP A 3 27.06 45.24 -53.80
C ASP A 3 27.43 45.16 -52.31
N HIS A 4 27.61 46.28 -51.62
CA HIS A 4 27.96 46.25 -50.19
C HIS A 4 26.83 45.71 -49.30
N ASN A 5 25.57 45.84 -49.72
CA ASN A 5 24.43 45.41 -48.92
C ASN A 5 24.21 43.88 -49.00
N PHE A 6 24.50 43.26 -50.16
CA PHE A 6 24.44 41.81 -50.33
C PHE A 6 25.52 41.08 -49.55
N GLN A 7 26.74 41.64 -49.51
CA GLN A 7 27.86 41.01 -48.81
C GLN A 7 27.72 41.09 -47.27
N HIS A 8 27.16 42.19 -46.76
CA HIS A 8 26.86 42.33 -45.33
C HIS A 8 25.70 41.42 -44.88
N ASN A 9 24.65 41.29 -45.71
CA ASN A 9 23.58 40.33 -45.46
C ASN A 9 24.08 38.89 -45.44
N HIS A 10 24.98 38.52 -46.36
CA HIS A 10 25.53 37.16 -46.38
C HIS A 10 26.32 36.86 -45.10
N GLN A 11 27.12 37.82 -44.62
CA GLN A 11 27.90 37.66 -43.39
C GLN A 11 27.01 37.61 -42.12
N ALA A 12 25.91 38.37 -42.09
CA ALA A 12 24.93 38.30 -41.00
C ALA A 12 24.16 36.97 -41.01
N ILE A 13 23.83 36.44 -42.19
CA ILE A 13 23.21 35.13 -42.38
C ILE A 13 24.17 34.02 -41.97
N ASP A 14 25.45 34.08 -42.36
CA ASP A 14 26.47 33.11 -41.98
C ASP A 14 26.75 33.14 -40.46
N GLY A 15 26.72 34.34 -39.87
CA GLY A 15 26.79 34.52 -38.42
C GLY A 15 25.61 33.88 -37.69
N LEU A 16 24.39 34.04 -38.23
CA LEU A 16 23.19 33.40 -37.69
C LEU A 16 23.25 31.87 -37.83
N VAL A 17 23.69 31.37 -38.98
CA VAL A 17 23.87 29.92 -39.21
C VAL A 17 24.86 29.35 -38.20
N ASN A 18 26.03 29.98 -38.03
CA ASN A 18 27.03 29.55 -37.06
C ASN A 18 26.50 29.58 -35.62
N LEU A 19 25.74 30.60 -35.25
CA LEU A 19 25.13 30.70 -33.93
C LEU A 19 24.14 29.55 -33.71
N LEU A 20 23.24 29.30 -34.66
CA LEU A 20 22.27 28.21 -34.57
C LEU A 20 22.94 26.84 -34.54
N THR A 21 24.00 26.63 -35.34
CA THR A 21 24.80 25.40 -35.30
C THR A 21 25.45 25.21 -33.94
N LYS A 22 26.04 26.26 -33.37
CA LYS A 22 26.64 26.24 -32.04
C LYS A 22 25.60 25.94 -30.96
N SER A 23 24.48 26.65 -30.96
CA SER A 23 23.39 26.44 -30.00
C SER A 23 22.82 25.03 -30.10
N ASN A 24 22.66 24.49 -31.32
CA ASN A 24 22.21 23.11 -31.52
C ASN A 24 23.21 22.09 -30.95
N HIS A 25 24.51 22.32 -31.13
CA HIS A 25 25.55 21.50 -30.53
C HIS A 25 25.52 21.56 -29.00
N GLU A 26 25.38 22.76 -28.41
CA GLU A 26 25.24 22.95 -26.97
C GLU A 26 24.02 22.22 -26.40
N LEU A 27 22.85 22.34 -27.06
CA LEU A 27 21.64 21.61 -26.68
C LEU A 27 21.83 20.10 -26.75
N THR A 28 22.51 19.60 -27.77
CA THR A 28 22.81 18.17 -27.91
C THR A 28 23.71 17.67 -26.77
N MET A 29 24.71 18.46 -26.38
CA MET A 29 25.57 18.13 -25.23
C MET A 29 24.79 18.10 -23.91
N VAL A 30 23.88 19.06 -23.71
CA VAL A 30 23.01 19.09 -22.52
C VAL A 30 22.11 17.86 -22.49
N GLN A 31 21.47 17.52 -23.61
CA GLN A 31 20.63 16.32 -23.72
C GLN A 31 21.42 15.05 -23.37
N TYR A 32 22.64 14.90 -23.92
CA TYR A 32 23.48 13.74 -23.64
C TYR A 32 23.86 13.62 -22.16
N LYS A 33 24.20 14.73 -21.50
CA LYS A 33 24.52 14.74 -20.06
C LYS A 33 23.31 14.35 -19.22
N LEU A 34 22.14 14.93 -19.52
CA LEU A 34 20.90 14.62 -18.81
C LEU A 34 20.52 13.14 -18.94
N GLU A 35 20.65 12.56 -20.14
CA GLU A 35 20.36 11.14 -20.36
C GLU A 35 21.33 10.25 -19.58
N LYS A 36 22.62 10.60 -19.57
CA LYS A 36 23.64 9.86 -18.81
C LYS A 36 23.39 9.92 -17.30
N GLU A 37 23.09 11.11 -16.78
CA GLU A 37 22.74 11.29 -15.36
C GLU A 37 21.46 10.53 -15.01
N PHE A 38 20.44 10.58 -15.87
CA PHE A 38 19.19 9.84 -15.68
C PHE A 38 19.43 8.33 -15.56
N GLN A 39 20.21 7.75 -16.48
CA GLN A 39 20.56 6.32 -16.44
C GLN A 39 21.42 5.95 -15.24
N GLN A 40 22.27 6.85 -14.76
CA GLN A 40 23.11 6.64 -13.58
C GLN A 40 22.29 6.69 -12.27
N ILE A 41 21.31 7.58 -12.17
CA ILE A 41 20.45 7.74 -10.99
C ILE A 41 19.43 6.60 -10.92
N TYR A 42 18.94 6.13 -12.07
CA TYR A 42 17.96 5.05 -12.15
C TYR A 42 18.51 3.82 -12.90
N PRO A 43 19.52 3.13 -12.33
CA PRO A 43 19.98 1.87 -12.89
C PRO A 43 18.87 0.80 -12.82
N ASP A 44 18.92 -0.19 -13.71
CA ASP A 44 18.00 -1.35 -13.75
C ASP A 44 16.51 -1.05 -13.98
N ASN A 45 16.19 -0.44 -15.13
CA ASN A 45 14.80 -0.32 -15.65
C ASN A 45 13.81 0.40 -14.71
N ALA A 46 14.30 1.09 -13.68
CA ALA A 46 13.52 1.85 -12.72
C ALA A 46 13.02 3.16 -13.36
N ASN A 47 12.09 3.03 -14.30
CA ASN A 47 11.46 4.18 -14.95
C ASN A 47 10.55 4.90 -13.94
N PRO A 48 10.82 6.17 -13.58
CA PRO A 48 10.04 6.90 -12.58
C PRO A 48 8.55 6.97 -12.91
N MET A 49 8.18 7.10 -14.19
CA MET A 49 6.76 7.10 -14.60
C MET A 49 6.09 5.74 -14.36
N LYS A 50 6.80 4.63 -14.59
CA LYS A 50 6.28 3.29 -14.27
C LYS A 50 6.18 3.05 -12.77
N LEU A 51 7.08 3.62 -11.99
CA LEU A 51 7.01 3.55 -10.52
C LEU A 51 5.79 4.32 -10.00
N VAL A 52 5.58 5.54 -10.48
CA VAL A 52 4.41 6.35 -10.12
C VAL A 52 3.11 5.63 -10.49
N SER A 53 3.01 5.02 -11.67
CA SER A 53 1.79 4.30 -12.07
C SER A 53 1.53 3.07 -11.19
N ARG A 54 2.58 2.32 -10.82
CA ARG A 54 2.47 1.19 -9.88
C ARG A 54 2.05 1.64 -8.49
N ILE A 55 2.61 2.74 -7.99
CA ILE A 55 2.26 3.31 -6.68
C ILE A 55 0.79 3.73 -6.68
N LYS A 56 0.33 4.45 -7.72
CA LYS A 56 -1.08 4.85 -7.85
C LYS A 56 -2.01 3.65 -7.84
N LYS A 57 -1.68 2.62 -8.61
CA LYS A 57 -2.47 1.38 -8.62
C LYS A 57 -2.54 0.74 -7.23
N VAL A 58 -1.42 0.65 -6.50
CA VAL A 58 -1.42 0.14 -5.12
C VAL A 58 -2.27 1.00 -4.19
N GLN A 59 -2.22 2.33 -4.33
CA GLN A 59 -3.05 3.26 -3.56
C GLN A 59 -4.54 3.12 -3.86
N GLU A 60 -4.91 2.76 -5.09
CA GLU A 60 -6.29 2.48 -5.49
C GLU A 60 -6.77 1.11 -4.98
N ASP A 61 -5.93 0.08 -5.08
CA ASP A 61 -6.27 -1.30 -4.73
C ASP A 61 -6.31 -1.53 -3.20
N LEU A 62 -5.47 -0.84 -2.43
CA LEU A 62 -5.32 -1.06 -0.99
C LEU A 62 -6.58 -0.76 -0.17
N PRO A 63 -7.31 0.36 -0.39
CA PRO A 63 -8.59 0.61 0.28
C PRO A 63 -9.65 -0.45 -0.02
N ILE A 64 -9.70 -0.92 -1.28
CA ILE A 64 -10.64 -1.97 -1.70
C ILE A 64 -10.32 -3.27 -0.96
N LEU A 65 -9.04 -3.66 -0.93
CA LEU A 65 -8.60 -4.85 -0.21
C LEU A 65 -8.87 -4.73 1.30
N LYS A 66 -8.64 -3.56 1.89
CA LYS A 66 -8.93 -3.30 3.30
C LYS A 66 -10.41 -3.52 3.61
N GLU A 67 -11.30 -3.01 2.76
CA GLU A 67 -12.74 -3.19 2.95
C GLU A 67 -13.16 -4.66 2.80
N GLN A 68 -12.64 -5.36 1.79
CA GLN A 68 -12.87 -6.79 1.63
C GLN A 68 -12.40 -7.61 2.85
N CYS A 69 -11.26 -7.25 3.46
CA CYS A 69 -10.80 -7.89 4.69
C CYS A 69 -11.74 -7.60 5.87
N ARG A 70 -12.31 -6.40 5.98
CA ARG A 70 -13.28 -6.06 7.03
C ARG A 70 -14.57 -6.84 6.88
N GLU A 71 -15.12 -6.92 5.67
CA GLU A 71 -16.31 -7.72 5.37
C GLU A 71 -16.07 -9.21 5.69
N LEU A 72 -14.92 -9.75 5.30
CA LEU A 72 -14.55 -11.14 5.61
C LEU A 72 -14.44 -11.39 7.12
N LEU A 73 -13.84 -10.46 7.87
CA LEU A 73 -13.76 -10.56 9.33
C LEU A 73 -15.14 -10.51 9.98
N ALA A 74 -16.04 -9.64 9.51
CA ALA A 74 -17.41 -9.57 9.99
C ALA A 74 -18.18 -10.87 9.72
N ALA A 75 -18.08 -11.41 8.50
CA ALA A 75 -18.70 -12.68 8.14
C ALA A 75 -18.15 -13.85 8.98
N LYS A 76 -16.84 -13.87 9.25
CA LYS A 76 -16.23 -14.87 10.13
C LYS A 76 -16.74 -14.75 11.56
N GLN A 77 -16.89 -13.53 12.10
CA GLN A 77 -17.42 -13.32 13.44
C GLN A 77 -18.87 -13.80 13.57
N ASP A 78 -19.72 -13.46 12.59
CA ASP A 78 -21.12 -13.93 12.56
C ASP A 78 -21.23 -15.46 12.51
N LEU A 79 -20.36 -16.12 11.73
CA LEU A 79 -20.29 -17.58 11.70
C LEU A 79 -19.88 -18.16 13.07
N ILE A 80 -18.88 -17.57 13.71
CA ILE A 80 -18.41 -17.98 15.04
C ILE A 80 -19.52 -17.83 16.07
N ASP A 81 -20.23 -16.69 16.07
CA ASP A 81 -21.32 -16.43 17.01
C ASP A 81 -22.46 -17.43 16.85
N LYS A 82 -22.86 -17.71 15.60
CA LYS A 82 -23.89 -18.72 15.27
C LYS A 82 -23.47 -20.12 15.69
N ALA A 83 -22.26 -20.55 15.36
CA ALA A 83 -21.75 -21.87 15.73
C ALA A 83 -21.67 -22.02 17.25
N SER A 84 -21.17 -20.98 17.94
CA SER A 84 -21.07 -20.96 19.40
C SER A 84 -22.44 -21.06 20.06
N ALA A 85 -23.42 -20.30 19.60
CA ALA A 85 -24.79 -20.34 20.11
C ALA A 85 -25.41 -21.74 19.95
N ILE A 86 -25.21 -22.40 18.81
CA ILE A 86 -25.70 -23.76 18.56
C ILE A 86 -25.00 -24.77 19.48
N LEU A 87 -23.68 -24.71 19.59
CA LEU A 87 -22.91 -25.66 20.41
C LEU A 87 -23.26 -25.54 21.90
N VAL A 88 -23.35 -24.31 22.43
CA VAL A 88 -23.77 -24.07 23.83
C VAL A 88 -25.20 -24.55 24.05
N ARG A 89 -26.12 -24.27 23.11
CA ARG A 89 -27.51 -24.76 23.22
C ARG A 89 -27.59 -26.29 23.22
N ASN A 90 -26.86 -26.95 22.33
CA ASN A 90 -26.84 -28.40 22.23
C ASN A 90 -26.24 -29.04 23.49
N ARG A 91 -25.14 -28.47 23.99
CA ARG A 91 -24.54 -28.87 25.27
C ARG A 91 -25.56 -28.81 26.41
N ASN A 92 -26.25 -27.68 26.56
CA ASN A 92 -27.26 -27.49 27.61
C ASN A 92 -28.42 -28.48 27.48
N LEU A 93 -28.81 -28.85 26.26
CA LEU A 93 -29.83 -29.88 26.05
C LEU A 93 -29.35 -31.26 26.50
N VAL A 94 -28.13 -31.65 26.12
CA VAL A 94 -27.54 -32.94 26.51
C VAL A 94 -27.36 -33.02 28.02
N GLN A 95 -26.89 -31.96 28.67
CA GLN A 95 -26.76 -31.92 30.13
C GLN A 95 -28.11 -32.10 30.83
N ARG A 96 -29.18 -31.44 30.35
CA ARG A 96 -30.53 -31.66 30.89
C ARG A 96 -31.02 -33.10 30.71
N MET A 97 -30.71 -33.72 29.57
CA MET A 97 -31.04 -35.13 29.34
C MET A 97 -30.26 -36.06 30.28
N GLN A 98 -28.98 -35.79 30.53
CA GLN A 98 -28.18 -36.55 31.49
C GLN A 98 -28.75 -36.48 32.90
N VAL A 99 -29.10 -35.28 33.38
CA VAL A 99 -29.77 -35.09 34.68
C VAL A 99 -31.07 -35.89 34.74
N SER A 100 -31.88 -35.88 33.68
CA SER A 100 -33.15 -36.62 33.65
C SER A 100 -33.01 -38.15 33.68
N LEU A 101 -31.83 -38.66 33.32
CA LEU A 101 -31.50 -40.09 33.31
C LEU A 101 -30.63 -40.51 34.50
N ASP A 102 -30.42 -39.61 35.48
CA ASP A 102 -29.51 -39.80 36.62
C ASP A 102 -28.06 -40.14 36.20
N ILE A 103 -27.66 -39.68 35.01
CA ILE A 103 -26.29 -39.81 34.51
C ILE A 103 -25.46 -38.64 35.08
N PRO A 104 -24.26 -38.90 35.62
CA PRO A 104 -23.37 -37.84 36.09
C PRO A 104 -23.09 -36.82 34.97
N VAL A 105 -23.32 -35.54 35.27
CA VAL A 105 -23.02 -34.44 34.35
C VAL A 105 -21.57 -34.02 34.60
N ALA A 106 -20.76 -34.01 33.54
CA ALA A 106 -19.41 -33.46 33.62
C ALA A 106 -19.48 -31.95 33.88
N ASN A 107 -18.79 -31.49 34.94
CA ASN A 107 -18.67 -30.07 35.27
C ASN A 107 -17.85 -29.33 34.19
N GLU A 108 -17.93 -27.99 34.13
CA GLU A 108 -17.14 -27.20 33.16
C GLU A 108 -15.61 -27.45 33.28
N SER A 109 -15.10 -27.80 34.48
CA SER A 109 -13.69 -28.14 34.68
C SER A 109 -13.33 -29.56 34.24
N GLU A 110 -14.32 -30.44 34.10
CA GLU A 110 -14.15 -31.84 33.68
C GLU A 110 -14.28 -31.99 32.16
N ASP A 111 -14.87 -30.98 31.49
CA ASP A 111 -14.97 -30.94 30.03
C ASP A 111 -13.84 -30.10 29.40
N ALA A 112 -12.70 -30.75 29.24
CA ALA A 112 -11.54 -30.17 28.58
C ALA A 112 -11.83 -29.67 27.16
N SER A 113 -12.78 -30.29 26.44
CA SER A 113 -13.14 -29.91 25.07
C SER A 113 -13.89 -28.57 25.04
N PHE A 114 -14.81 -28.38 25.98
CA PHE A 114 -15.57 -27.12 26.09
C PHE A 114 -14.71 -25.97 26.63
N ALA A 115 -13.81 -26.26 27.57
CA ALA A 115 -12.84 -25.29 28.06
C ALA A 115 -11.91 -24.80 26.95
N ASN A 116 -11.37 -25.74 26.14
CA ASN A 116 -10.55 -25.40 24.97
C ASN A 116 -11.34 -24.55 23.95
N PHE A 117 -12.56 -24.96 23.63
CA PHE A 117 -13.45 -24.19 22.75
C PHE A 117 -13.60 -22.74 23.23
N LYS A 118 -13.91 -22.52 24.51
CA LYS A 118 -14.06 -21.17 25.07
C LYS A 118 -12.77 -20.35 24.98
N GLN A 119 -11.64 -20.97 25.29
CA GLN A 119 -10.32 -20.34 25.17
C GLN A 119 -10.05 -19.87 23.72
N VAL A 120 -10.31 -20.71 22.72
CA VAL A 120 -10.09 -20.36 21.31
C VAL A 120 -10.96 -19.17 20.88
N ILE A 121 -12.21 -19.10 21.35
CA ILE A 121 -13.13 -17.99 21.08
C ILE A 121 -12.65 -16.69 21.75
N ASP A 122 -12.17 -16.78 22.99
CA ASP A 122 -11.66 -15.64 23.74
C ASP A 122 -10.37 -15.11 23.09
N GLU A 123 -9.44 -15.99 22.70
CA GLU A 123 -8.22 -15.65 21.96
C GLU A 123 -8.54 -14.94 20.64
N TRP A 124 -9.51 -15.47 19.87
CA TRP A 124 -9.98 -14.83 18.64
C TRP A 124 -10.54 -13.43 18.91
N THR A 125 -11.37 -13.27 19.95
CA THR A 125 -11.98 -11.98 20.32
C THR A 125 -10.91 -10.93 20.67
N VAL A 126 -9.83 -11.33 21.36
CA VAL A 126 -8.69 -10.46 21.67
C VAL A 126 -7.93 -10.04 20.39
N GLN A 127 -7.70 -10.98 19.47
CA GLN A 127 -7.01 -10.69 18.22
C GLN A 127 -7.78 -9.72 17.31
N VAL A 128 -9.12 -9.86 17.25
CA VAL A 128 -9.96 -8.94 16.47
C VAL A 128 -9.94 -7.53 17.09
N ARG A 129 -10.10 -7.42 18.42
CA ARG A 129 -10.14 -6.12 19.11
C ARG A 129 -8.80 -5.37 19.09
N SER A 130 -7.68 -6.07 19.25
CA SER A 130 -6.34 -5.45 19.19
C SER A 130 -6.07 -4.83 17.83
N ARG A 131 -6.43 -5.52 16.73
CA ARG A 131 -6.26 -5.01 15.37
C ARG A 131 -7.16 -3.83 15.04
N THR A 132 -8.39 -3.77 15.56
CA THR A 132 -9.27 -2.61 15.36
C THR A 132 -8.76 -1.36 16.08
N ARG A 133 -8.09 -1.51 17.23
CA ARG A 133 -7.60 -0.38 18.05
C ARG A 133 -6.35 0.30 17.46
N ASP A 134 -5.50 -0.45 16.77
CA ASP A 134 -4.30 0.12 16.13
C ASP A 134 -4.65 1.00 14.91
N GLU A 135 -5.83 0.84 14.30
CA GLU A 135 -6.24 1.61 13.12
C GLU A 135 -6.59 3.09 13.43
N ASP A 136 -6.98 3.42 14.66
CA ASP A 136 -7.33 4.81 15.03
C ASP A 136 -6.09 5.71 15.19
N HIS A 137 -4.88 5.13 15.30
CA HIS A 137 -3.63 5.87 15.46
C HIS A 137 -2.88 6.17 14.15
N ASP A 138 -3.24 5.51 13.05
CA ASP A 138 -2.56 5.64 11.74
C ASP A 138 -3.09 6.79 10.86
N SER A 139 -4.00 7.63 11.39
CA SER A 139 -4.40 8.88 10.72
C SER A 139 -3.27 9.92 10.66
N ASN A 140 -2.12 9.66 11.27
CA ASN A 140 -0.88 10.43 11.07
C ASN A 140 -0.12 10.01 9.80
N SER A 141 -0.83 9.75 8.69
CA SER A 141 -0.23 9.65 7.35
C SER A 141 0.26 11.01 6.82
N GLU A 142 0.62 11.92 7.73
CA GLU A 142 1.32 13.13 7.42
C GLU A 142 2.71 12.75 6.90
N ASP A 143 2.76 12.70 5.57
CA ASP A 143 3.95 12.92 4.76
C ASP A 143 4.87 11.77 4.39
N ILE A 144 4.31 10.77 3.70
CA ILE A 144 5.12 10.03 2.71
C ILE A 144 5.66 11.01 1.65
N ASN A 145 4.87 12.03 1.27
CA ASN A 145 5.31 13.08 0.35
C ASN A 145 6.40 13.98 0.97
N LYS A 146 6.25 14.60 2.17
CA LYS A 146 7.41 15.31 2.75
C LYS A 146 8.60 14.39 3.02
N LEU A 147 8.44 13.10 3.34
CA LEU A 147 9.59 12.18 3.52
C LEU A 147 10.37 11.98 2.21
N LEU A 148 9.65 11.78 1.09
CA LEU A 148 10.26 11.65 -0.24
C LEU A 148 10.92 12.96 -0.70
N PHE A 149 10.32 14.11 -0.42
CA PHE A 149 10.86 15.41 -0.84
C PHE A 149 11.94 15.96 0.09
N SER A 150 12.00 15.56 1.36
CA SER A 150 13.06 15.98 2.30
C SER A 150 14.36 15.17 2.11
N ALA A 151 14.29 13.92 1.68
CA ALA A 151 15.48 13.11 1.37
C ALA A 151 16.25 13.60 0.13
N ILE A 152 15.59 14.29 -0.80
CA ILE A 152 16.19 14.78 -2.05
C ILE A 152 16.95 16.11 -1.84
N VAL A 153 16.65 16.86 -0.77
CA VAL A 153 17.17 18.22 -0.55
C VAL A 153 18.43 18.27 0.33
N GLN A 154 18.81 17.17 1.00
CA GLN A 154 20.02 17.15 1.86
C GLN A 154 21.34 16.85 1.13
N GLY A 155 21.32 16.69 -0.19
CA GLY A 155 22.51 16.45 -1.01
C GLY A 155 22.84 17.65 -1.90
N ASN A 156 23.31 18.76 -1.31
CA ASN A 156 24.18 19.77 -1.93
C ASN A 156 24.72 20.74 -0.88
#